data_AF-A0A3C0T122-F1
#
_entry.id   AF-A0A3C0T122-F1
#
_cell.length_a   1.000
_cell.length_b   1.000
_cell.length_c   1.000
_cell.angle_alpha   90.00
_cell.angle_beta   90.00
_cell.angle_gamma   90.00
#
_symmetry.space_group_name_H-M   'P 1'
#
loop_
_entity.id
_entity.type
_entity.pdbx_description
1 polymer ?
#
loop_
_entity_poly.entity_id
_entity_poly.type
_entity_poly.pdbx_seq_one_letter_code
_entity_poly.pdbx_strand_id
1 'polypeptide(L)'
;MTSGESAPPMMHDFFLASLLPAVFHSQNPEIIGRIFSKIDEYDLPHDSIRFSLSESHDGKSVRGSLDLLTFEERMVLTEAVTANRGWVKYKSIPVRECPKAEFIRFCVENGIDTETAAGLLFKPAENERLVLLDEIKTIDDILSTSADNNLITGEVAEFFFRRIIEGRDPYELCISTRDSLPSLSDDDLELERFLAFETLAFAIMGRNVKTIYFNDLLALPNDHRRVAATGELRNIKRTKVNLDELQPKLEYKNSFESRVVKGINNLIALVDSDPALHFRGEEAKLLSMEKPKPAALIYNSCNDEKSLCAVNLSGETITLAVNAVDAGFAGASSLVDNFSGRTLSIIDGKIDLMLEAYGRIWLSLKAVDIPQELLV
;
A
#
# COMPACT_ATOMS: atom_id res chain seq x y z
N MET A 1 -26.63 18.78 -9.67
CA MET A 1 -25.73 19.95 -9.73
C MET A 1 -26.55 21.22 -9.55
N THR A 2 -26.39 21.91 -8.43
CA THR A 2 -26.82 23.31 -8.25
C THR A 2 -25.60 24.20 -8.42
N SER A 3 -25.78 25.26 -9.21
CA SER A 3 -24.79 26.24 -9.63
C SER A 3 -24.17 27.03 -8.48
N GLY A 4 -22.83 27.07 -8.37
CA GLY A 4 -22.13 28.18 -7.71
C GLY A 4 -20.95 27.83 -6.80
N GLU A 5 -20.75 26.58 -6.38
CA GLU A 5 -19.62 26.22 -5.51
C GLU A 5 -18.37 25.91 -6.34
N SER A 6 -17.28 26.66 -6.10
CA SER A 6 -15.97 26.35 -6.65
C SER A 6 -15.51 24.97 -6.16
N ALA A 7 -14.78 24.24 -7.00
CA ALA A 7 -14.21 22.96 -6.61
C ALA A 7 -13.31 23.13 -5.37
N PRO A 8 -13.32 22.15 -4.45
CA PRO A 8 -12.52 22.19 -3.23
C PRO A 8 -11.00 22.32 -3.52
N PRO A 9 -10.20 23.09 -2.75
CA PRO A 9 -8.73 23.02 -2.78
C PRO A 9 -8.21 21.59 -2.70
N MET A 10 -7.17 21.30 -3.51
CA MET A 10 -6.63 19.96 -3.71
C MET A 10 -5.28 19.75 -3.01
N MET A 11 -5.14 18.65 -2.28
CA MET A 11 -3.88 18.25 -1.62
C MET A 11 -3.41 16.88 -2.12
N HIS A 12 -2.13 16.75 -2.50
CA HIS A 12 -1.59 15.47 -2.94
C HIS A 12 -1.26 14.53 -1.77
N ASP A 13 -1.74 13.28 -1.84
CA ASP A 13 -1.41 12.18 -0.95
C ASP A 13 -0.65 11.08 -1.73
N PHE A 14 0.59 10.81 -1.30
CA PHE A 14 1.49 9.83 -1.92
C PHE A 14 1.77 8.60 -1.03
N PHE A 15 1.03 8.43 0.07
CA PHE A 15 1.34 7.40 1.07
C PHE A 15 1.12 5.99 0.50
N LEU A 16 0.10 5.79 -0.33
CA LEU A 16 -0.28 4.49 -0.88
C LEU A 16 0.84 3.82 -1.71
N ALA A 17 1.67 4.60 -2.40
CA ALA A 17 2.67 4.08 -3.32
C ALA A 17 3.74 3.17 -2.67
N SER A 18 4.03 3.38 -1.38
CA SER A 18 4.92 2.51 -0.61
C SER A 18 4.15 1.61 0.35
N LEU A 19 3.04 2.08 0.91
CA LEU A 19 2.31 1.33 1.93
C LEU A 19 1.53 0.16 1.36
N LEU A 20 0.92 0.29 0.18
CA LEU A 20 0.19 -0.83 -0.40
C LEU A 20 1.12 -2.01 -0.74
N PRO A 21 2.27 -1.83 -1.41
CA PRO A 21 3.20 -2.95 -1.55
C PRO A 21 3.61 -3.57 -0.21
N ALA A 22 3.85 -2.75 0.84
CA ALA A 22 4.19 -3.27 2.16
C ALA A 22 3.07 -4.12 2.77
N VAL A 23 1.81 -3.70 2.62
CA VAL A 23 0.62 -4.45 3.06
C VAL A 23 0.57 -5.82 2.39
N PHE A 24 0.87 -5.92 1.10
CA PHE A 24 0.85 -7.21 0.39
C PHE A 24 2.04 -8.11 0.76
N HIS A 25 3.24 -7.56 0.96
CA HIS A 25 4.42 -8.35 1.38
C HIS A 25 4.30 -8.86 2.81
N SER A 26 3.84 -8.01 3.74
CA SER A 26 3.65 -8.39 5.15
C SER A 26 2.33 -9.14 5.39
N GLN A 27 1.40 -9.06 4.43
CA GLN A 27 0.01 -9.49 4.58
C GLN A 27 -0.68 -8.87 5.81
N ASN A 28 -0.24 -7.66 6.21
CA ASN A 28 -0.70 -6.96 7.39
C ASN A 28 -1.54 -5.72 7.02
N PRO A 29 -2.87 -5.76 7.21
CA PRO A 29 -3.74 -4.62 6.87
C PRO A 29 -3.53 -3.42 7.80
N GLU A 30 -2.98 -3.60 9.01
CA GLU A 30 -2.81 -2.51 10.00
C GLU A 30 -1.84 -1.42 9.53
N ILE A 31 -0.98 -1.70 8.55
CA ILE A 31 -0.13 -0.69 7.90
C ILE A 31 -0.98 0.42 7.28
N ILE A 32 -2.17 0.09 6.76
CA ILE A 32 -3.11 1.07 6.18
C ILE A 32 -3.58 2.07 7.23
N GLY A 33 -3.76 1.63 8.48
CA GLY A 33 -4.19 2.48 9.59
C GLY A 33 -3.29 3.71 9.80
N ARG A 34 -1.99 3.59 9.48
CA ARG A 34 -1.02 4.68 9.59
C ARG A 34 -1.29 5.82 8.61
N ILE A 35 -1.93 5.54 7.47
CA ILE A 35 -2.38 6.59 6.53
C ILE A 35 -3.44 7.44 7.21
N PHE A 36 -4.45 6.79 7.79
CA PHE A 36 -5.56 7.47 8.45
C PHE A 36 -5.08 8.25 9.68
N SER A 37 -4.24 7.64 10.54
CA SER A 37 -3.62 8.35 11.66
C SER A 37 -2.80 9.56 11.20
N LYS A 38 -2.08 9.45 10.07
CA LYS A 38 -1.31 10.57 9.53
C LYS A 38 -2.21 11.69 9.02
N ILE A 39 -3.34 11.34 8.40
CA ILE A 39 -4.33 12.31 7.93
C ILE A 39 -4.95 13.05 9.11
N ASP A 40 -5.26 12.34 10.20
CA ASP A 40 -5.87 12.91 11.41
C ASP A 40 -4.95 13.93 12.13
N GLU A 41 -3.65 13.96 11.83
CA GLU A 41 -2.73 14.99 12.31
C GLU A 41 -2.96 16.37 11.65
N TYR A 42 -3.70 16.43 10.54
CA TYR A 42 -3.95 17.66 9.79
C TYR A 42 -5.39 18.15 10.00
N ASP A 43 -5.54 19.45 10.22
CA ASP A 43 -6.85 20.12 10.15
C ASP A 43 -7.24 20.33 8.68
N LEU A 44 -7.92 19.33 8.10
CA LEU A 44 -8.35 19.35 6.71
C LEU A 44 -9.61 20.22 6.57
N PRO A 45 -9.59 21.29 5.74
CA PRO A 45 -10.78 22.07 5.48
C PRO A 45 -11.90 21.18 4.92
N HIS A 46 -13.13 21.38 5.42
CA HIS A 46 -14.30 20.62 4.96
C HIS A 46 -14.58 20.83 3.46
N ASP A 47 -14.15 21.96 2.91
CA ASP A 47 -14.20 22.27 1.49
C ASP A 47 -12.92 21.86 0.76
N SER A 48 -12.12 20.90 1.26
CA SER A 48 -10.95 20.37 0.55
C SER A 48 -11.17 18.92 0.08
N ILE A 49 -10.40 18.51 -0.93
CA ILE A 49 -10.35 17.14 -1.41
C ILE A 49 -8.90 16.71 -1.61
N ARG A 50 -8.59 15.45 -1.30
CA ARG A 50 -7.24 14.92 -1.54
C ARG A 50 -7.17 14.29 -2.93
N PHE A 51 -5.98 14.34 -3.49
CA PHE A 51 -5.60 13.68 -4.73
C PHE A 51 -4.64 12.57 -4.37
N SER A 52 -5.18 11.36 -4.28
CA SER A 52 -4.49 10.20 -3.70
C SER A 52 -3.97 9.31 -4.80
N LEU A 53 -2.68 8.92 -4.73
CA LEU A 53 -2.04 8.11 -5.75
C LEU A 53 -1.46 6.80 -5.20
N SER A 54 -1.78 5.68 -5.84
CA SER A 54 -1.10 4.38 -5.67
C SER A 54 0.22 4.31 -6.45
N GLU A 55 0.40 5.14 -7.47
CA GLU A 55 1.63 5.21 -8.27
C GLU A 55 1.79 6.56 -8.98
N SER A 56 3.03 6.92 -9.32
CA SER A 56 3.39 8.10 -10.10
C SER A 56 4.55 7.83 -11.06
N HIS A 57 4.92 8.88 -11.81
CA HIS A 57 6.10 8.86 -12.65
C HIS A 57 7.42 8.84 -11.86
N ASP A 58 7.44 9.24 -10.58
CA ASP A 58 8.60 9.15 -9.68
C ASP A 58 8.68 7.79 -8.99
N GLY A 59 9.85 7.35 -8.53
CA GLY A 59 9.98 6.08 -7.80
C GLY A 59 9.14 6.07 -6.51
N LYS A 60 8.81 4.86 -6.05
CA LYS A 60 8.00 4.66 -4.83
C LYS A 60 8.83 5.12 -3.62
N SER A 61 8.37 6.22 -3.02
CA SER A 61 8.88 6.91 -1.81
C SER A 61 8.49 8.39 -1.80
N VAL A 62 7.83 8.87 -2.86
CA VAL A 62 7.47 10.28 -3.06
C VAL A 62 6.94 10.89 -1.75
N ARG A 63 7.60 11.98 -1.32
CA ARG A 63 7.25 12.78 -0.13
C ARG A 63 7.22 12.02 1.21
N GLY A 64 8.06 11.00 1.40
CA GLY A 64 8.25 10.39 2.71
C GLY A 64 7.27 9.25 3.03
N SER A 65 6.65 8.63 2.02
CA SER A 65 5.81 7.45 2.24
C SER A 65 6.56 6.26 2.84
N LEU A 66 7.88 6.17 2.63
CA LEU A 66 8.72 5.19 3.33
C LEU A 66 8.86 5.49 4.82
N ASP A 67 8.69 6.74 5.26
CA ASP A 67 8.87 7.13 6.66
C ASP A 67 7.71 6.65 7.55
N LEU A 68 6.56 6.33 6.94
CA LEU A 68 5.41 5.70 7.60
C LEU A 68 5.58 4.18 7.82
N LEU A 69 6.59 3.57 7.21
CA LEU A 69 6.91 2.16 7.35
C LEU A 69 7.94 1.96 8.47
N THR A 70 7.86 0.83 9.17
CA THR A 70 8.87 0.39 10.13
C THR A 70 10.18 0.05 9.42
N PHE A 71 11.28 -0.08 10.16
CA PHE A 71 12.54 -0.50 9.54
C PHE A 71 12.47 -1.88 8.88
N GLU A 72 11.73 -2.80 9.49
CA GLU A 72 11.49 -4.13 8.93
C GLU A 72 10.72 -4.06 7.61
N GLU A 73 9.61 -3.30 7.56
CA GLU A 73 8.82 -3.16 6.34
C GLU A 73 9.60 -2.48 5.22
N ARG A 74 10.44 -1.50 5.55
CA ARG A 74 11.33 -0.84 4.58
C ARG A 74 12.40 -1.79 4.06
N MET A 75 12.95 -2.65 4.91
CA MET A 75 13.90 -3.69 4.54
C MET A 75 13.25 -4.67 3.57
N VAL A 76 12.10 -5.25 3.96
CA VAL A 76 11.32 -6.18 3.14
C VAL A 76 11.01 -5.59 1.77
N LEU A 77 10.57 -4.33 1.69
CA LEU A 77 10.34 -3.67 0.39
C LEU A 77 11.61 -3.46 -0.42
N THR A 78 12.72 -3.08 0.21
CA THR A 78 14.00 -2.86 -0.47
C THR A 78 14.54 -4.16 -1.07
N GLU A 79 14.42 -5.26 -0.32
CA GLU A 79 14.79 -6.60 -0.76
C GLU A 79 13.87 -7.10 -1.85
N ALA A 80 12.55 -6.97 -1.69
CA ALA A 80 11.57 -7.34 -2.69
C ALA A 80 11.79 -6.60 -4.02
N VAL A 81 12.08 -5.29 -3.97
CA VAL A 81 12.40 -4.50 -5.17
C VAL A 81 13.63 -5.07 -5.88
N THR A 82 14.67 -5.41 -5.12
CA THR A 82 15.91 -5.97 -5.68
C THR A 82 15.68 -7.37 -6.26
N ALA A 83 14.96 -8.23 -5.54
CA ALA A 83 14.60 -9.58 -5.96
C ALA A 83 13.75 -9.56 -7.24
N ASN A 84 12.82 -8.60 -7.35
CA ASN A 84 11.95 -8.40 -8.50
C ASN A 84 12.61 -7.53 -9.59
N ARG A 85 13.95 -7.44 -9.56
CA ARG A 85 14.79 -6.80 -10.58
C ARG A 85 14.58 -5.29 -10.73
N GLY A 86 13.93 -4.65 -9.77
CA GLY A 86 13.89 -3.19 -9.66
C GLY A 86 15.22 -2.62 -9.19
N TRP A 87 15.25 -1.30 -8.98
CA TRP A 87 16.41 -0.61 -8.43
C TRP A 87 16.04 0.23 -7.21
N VAL A 88 16.91 0.23 -6.21
CA VAL A 88 16.81 1.14 -5.06
C VAL A 88 17.82 2.26 -5.21
N LYS A 89 17.35 3.49 -5.16
CA LYS A 89 18.22 4.66 -5.06
C LYS A 89 18.42 5.04 -3.61
N TYR A 90 19.61 5.55 -3.33
CA TYR A 90 20.05 5.88 -1.98
C TYR A 90 20.45 7.35 -1.90
N LYS A 91 20.06 7.99 -0.80
CA LYS A 91 20.49 9.35 -0.46
C LYS A 91 21.67 9.24 0.49
N SER A 92 22.63 10.15 0.37
CA SER A 92 23.72 10.24 1.34
C SER A 92 23.19 10.73 2.68
N ILE A 93 23.63 10.07 3.76
CA ILE A 93 23.43 10.52 5.13
C ILE A 93 24.80 10.64 5.82
N PRO A 94 24.94 11.41 6.91
CA PRO A 94 26.20 11.49 7.63
C PRO A 94 26.71 10.11 8.04
N VAL A 95 27.93 9.79 7.63
CA VAL A 95 28.56 8.50 7.87
C VAL A 95 28.78 8.32 9.36
N ARG A 96 28.40 7.15 9.89
CA ARG A 96 28.51 6.76 11.30
C ARG A 96 27.62 7.56 12.25
N GLU A 97 26.65 8.31 11.74
CA GLU A 97 25.73 9.07 12.58
C GLU A 97 24.27 8.83 12.24
N CYS A 98 23.41 8.87 13.26
CA CYS A 98 21.96 8.88 13.09
C CYS A 98 21.29 9.90 14.02
N PRO A 99 20.10 10.41 13.66
CA PRO A 99 19.24 11.12 14.60
C PRO A 99 18.90 10.24 15.81
N LYS A 100 18.98 10.78 17.02
CA LYS A 100 18.63 10.07 18.26
C LYS A 100 17.19 9.56 18.24
N ALA A 101 16.26 10.37 17.74
CA ALA A 101 14.85 9.97 17.60
C ALA A 101 14.66 8.77 16.67
N GLU A 102 15.47 8.66 15.61
CA GLU A 102 15.44 7.54 14.68
C GLU A 102 15.93 6.24 15.34
N PHE A 103 17.01 6.33 16.13
CA PHE A 103 17.50 5.19 16.92
C PHE A 103 16.50 4.74 17.99
N ILE A 104 15.90 5.69 18.73
CA ILE A 104 14.83 5.39 19.70
C ILE A 104 13.69 4.65 19.01
N ARG A 105 13.24 5.14 17.85
CA ARG A 105 12.19 4.51 17.06
C ARG A 105 12.58 3.07 16.67
N PHE A 106 13.78 2.86 16.15
CA PHE A 106 14.30 1.53 15.84
C PHE A 106 14.25 0.61 17.06
N CYS A 107 14.70 1.08 18.23
CA CYS A 107 14.68 0.28 19.45
C CYS A 107 13.25 -0.08 19.88
N VAL A 108 12.33 0.88 19.87
CA VAL A 108 10.91 0.65 20.23
C VAL A 108 10.25 -0.35 19.29
N GLU A 109 10.46 -0.22 17.98
CA GLU A 109 9.92 -1.13 16.96
C GLU A 109 10.40 -2.58 17.15
N ASN A 110 11.59 -2.77 17.72
CA ASN A 110 12.23 -4.09 17.86
C ASN A 110 12.31 -4.59 19.32
N GLY A 111 11.65 -3.91 20.26
CA GLY A 111 11.65 -4.31 21.68
C GLY A 111 13.02 -4.21 22.37
N ILE A 112 13.88 -3.29 21.93
CA ILE A 112 15.25 -3.13 22.40
C ILE A 112 15.31 -2.08 23.51
N ASP A 113 16.05 -2.36 24.59
CA ASP A 113 16.32 -1.36 25.62
C ASP A 113 17.21 -0.24 25.05
N THR A 114 16.61 0.93 24.89
CA THR A 114 17.24 2.06 24.19
C THR A 114 18.45 2.60 24.95
N GLU A 115 18.38 2.67 26.28
CA GLU A 115 19.44 3.26 27.09
C GLU A 115 20.70 2.38 27.06
N THR A 116 20.52 1.08 27.28
CA THR A 116 21.61 0.10 27.23
C THR A 116 22.22 0.04 25.82
N ALA A 117 21.39 -0.06 24.77
CA ALA A 117 21.87 -0.12 23.40
C ALA A 117 22.59 1.17 22.97
N ALA A 118 22.09 2.35 23.37
CA ALA A 118 22.75 3.62 23.09
C ALA A 118 24.14 3.69 23.76
N GLY A 119 24.23 3.30 25.04
CA GLY A 119 25.48 3.35 25.80
C GLY A 119 26.55 2.39 25.30
N LEU A 120 26.15 1.28 24.67
CA LEU A 120 27.07 0.30 24.10
C LEU A 120 27.59 0.66 22.70
N LEU A 121 26.84 1.45 21.93
CA LEU A 121 27.11 1.62 20.49
C LEU A 121 27.41 3.05 20.08
N PHE A 122 27.00 4.04 20.86
CA PHE A 122 27.04 5.44 20.45
C PHE A 122 27.64 6.36 21.51
N LYS A 123 28.24 7.45 21.03
CA LYS A 123 28.47 8.67 21.80
C LYS A 123 27.48 9.76 21.36
N PRO A 124 26.96 10.59 22.28
CA PRO A 124 26.10 11.71 21.91
C PRO A 124 26.87 12.76 21.11
N ALA A 125 26.17 13.42 20.18
CA ALA A 125 26.68 14.51 19.38
C ALA A 125 25.69 15.68 19.33
N GLU A 126 26.12 16.80 18.73
CA GLU A 126 25.27 17.99 18.58
C GLU A 126 24.00 17.70 17.78
N ASN A 127 22.95 18.52 18.00
CA ASN A 127 21.67 18.47 17.28
C ASN A 127 20.90 17.15 17.45
N GLU A 128 20.86 16.60 18.68
CA GLU A 128 20.16 15.34 18.99
C GLU A 128 20.59 14.18 18.08
N ARG A 129 21.90 14.05 17.84
CA ARG A 129 22.49 12.98 17.04
C ARG A 129 23.30 12.01 17.90
N LEU A 130 23.44 10.80 17.37
CA LEU A 130 24.28 9.75 17.92
C LEU A 130 25.36 9.41 16.89
N VAL A 131 26.61 9.27 17.35
CA VAL A 131 27.76 8.88 16.52
C VAL A 131 28.24 7.52 17.00
N LEU A 132 28.45 6.56 16.10
CA LEU A 132 28.96 5.23 16.46
C LEU A 132 30.34 5.36 17.15
N LEU A 133 30.52 4.63 18.25
CA LEU A 133 31.80 4.54 18.96
C LEU A 133 32.92 4.10 18.01
N ASP A 134 34.15 4.56 18.24
CA ASP A 134 35.25 4.46 17.26
C ASP A 134 35.68 2.99 17.02
N GLU A 135 35.43 2.11 17.99
CA GLU A 135 35.58 0.66 17.93
C GLU A 135 34.55 -0.03 17.01
N ILE A 136 33.35 0.54 16.85
CA ILE A 136 32.29 -0.04 16.03
C ILE A 136 32.51 0.36 14.57
N LYS A 137 33.09 -0.52 13.74
CA LYS A 137 33.41 -0.22 12.33
C LYS A 137 32.58 -1.01 11.34
N THR A 138 32.10 -2.17 11.75
CA THR A 138 31.40 -3.14 10.94
C THR A 138 30.09 -3.56 11.60
N ILE A 139 29.23 -4.24 10.84
CA ILE A 139 28.03 -4.88 11.39
C ILE A 139 28.41 -5.95 12.40
N ASP A 140 29.48 -6.70 12.16
CA ASP A 140 29.98 -7.72 13.08
C ASP A 140 30.38 -7.12 14.44
N ASP A 141 30.98 -5.93 14.45
CA ASP A 141 31.29 -5.22 15.70
C ASP A 141 30.00 -4.96 16.49
N ILE A 142 28.94 -4.47 15.84
CA ILE A 142 27.64 -4.21 16.49
C ILE A 142 27.04 -5.50 17.04
N LEU A 143 26.98 -6.55 16.23
CA LEU A 143 26.41 -7.83 16.64
C LEU A 143 27.20 -8.44 17.82
N SER A 144 28.53 -8.33 17.80
CA SER A 144 29.39 -8.84 18.87
C SER A 144 29.24 -8.04 20.17
N THR A 145 29.18 -6.70 20.10
CA THR A 145 28.95 -5.82 21.26
C THR A 145 27.57 -6.03 21.89
N SER A 146 26.61 -6.50 21.09
CA SER A 146 25.21 -6.70 21.50
C SER A 146 24.87 -8.14 21.91
N ALA A 147 25.77 -9.10 21.67
CA ALA A 147 25.54 -10.53 21.82
C ALA A 147 25.22 -10.96 23.26
N ASP A 148 25.94 -10.41 24.25
CA ASP A 148 25.78 -10.79 25.66
C ASP A 148 24.45 -10.30 26.27
N ASN A 149 23.79 -9.33 25.63
CA ASN A 149 22.54 -8.74 26.11
C ASN A 149 21.33 -9.06 25.21
N ASN A 150 21.53 -9.83 24.14
CA ASN A 150 20.52 -10.16 23.13
C ASN A 150 19.77 -8.92 22.58
N LEU A 151 20.43 -7.76 22.60
CA LEU A 151 19.79 -6.45 22.34
C LEU A 151 19.58 -6.20 20.86
N ILE A 152 20.50 -6.63 20.00
CA ILE A 152 20.51 -6.30 18.58
C ILE A 152 20.93 -7.53 17.80
N THR A 153 19.96 -8.22 17.22
CA THR A 153 20.19 -9.38 16.35
C THR A 153 19.22 -9.34 15.17
N GLY A 154 19.55 -10.04 14.09
CA GLY A 154 18.67 -10.23 12.94
C GLY A 154 18.83 -9.19 11.83
N GLU A 155 18.20 -9.49 10.69
CA GLU A 155 18.37 -8.78 9.42
C GLU A 155 17.92 -7.31 9.52
N VAL A 156 16.88 -7.01 10.30
CA VAL A 156 16.37 -5.63 10.50
C VAL A 156 17.42 -4.74 11.16
N ALA A 157 18.15 -5.27 12.14
CA ALA A 157 19.26 -4.56 12.74
C ALA A 157 20.39 -4.33 11.75
N GLU A 158 20.78 -5.36 10.99
CA GLU A 158 21.79 -5.21 9.96
C GLU A 158 21.39 -4.14 8.94
N PHE A 159 20.14 -4.14 8.49
CA PHE A 159 19.59 -3.13 7.60
C PHE A 159 19.70 -1.71 8.20
N PHE A 160 19.28 -1.53 9.45
CA PHE A 160 19.35 -0.25 10.16
C PHE A 160 20.79 0.27 10.24
N PHE A 161 21.71 -0.53 10.74
CA PHE A 161 23.08 -0.11 10.98
C PHE A 161 23.92 -0.01 9.71
N ARG A 162 23.63 -0.80 8.67
CA ARG A 162 24.32 -0.71 7.38
C ARG A 162 24.14 0.67 6.76
N ARG A 163 22.96 1.27 6.90
CA ARG A 163 22.71 2.66 6.48
C ARG A 163 23.67 3.64 7.14
N ILE A 164 23.84 3.49 8.45
CA ILE A 164 24.66 4.37 9.29
C ILE A 164 26.13 4.21 8.92
N ILE A 165 26.62 2.97 8.84
CA ILE A 165 28.03 2.67 8.52
C ILE A 165 28.38 3.12 7.10
N GLU A 166 27.54 2.83 6.13
CA GLU A 166 27.79 3.16 4.71
C GLU A 166 27.42 4.60 4.36
N GLY A 167 26.76 5.34 5.26
CA GLY A 167 26.31 6.72 5.03
C GLY A 167 25.29 6.83 3.88
N ARG A 168 24.42 5.83 3.73
CA ARG A 168 23.42 5.81 2.66
C ARG A 168 22.09 5.23 3.11
N ASP A 169 20.99 5.87 2.72
CA ASP A 169 19.64 5.49 3.11
C ASP A 169 18.77 5.24 1.87
N PRO A 170 18.07 4.08 1.74
CA PRO A 170 17.05 3.88 0.73
C PRO A 170 16.05 5.04 0.71
N TYR A 171 16.00 5.78 -0.40
CA TYR A 171 15.12 6.94 -0.54
C TYR A 171 14.13 6.84 -1.68
N GLU A 172 14.32 5.98 -2.68
CA GLU A 172 13.42 5.86 -3.82
C GLU A 172 13.51 4.47 -4.46
N LEU A 173 12.37 3.78 -4.54
CA LEU A 173 12.25 2.44 -5.12
C LEU A 173 11.77 2.56 -6.58
N CYS A 174 12.65 2.25 -7.54
CA CYS A 174 12.36 2.25 -8.96
C CYS A 174 11.89 0.86 -9.40
N ILE A 175 10.57 0.67 -9.40
CA ILE A 175 9.90 -0.58 -9.79
C ILE A 175 8.45 -0.28 -10.24
N SER A 176 7.92 -1.03 -11.20
CA SER A 176 6.50 -0.98 -11.60
C SER A 176 5.57 -1.36 -10.43
N THR A 177 4.29 -1.02 -10.51
CA THR A 177 3.30 -1.46 -9.49
C THR A 177 3.18 -2.98 -9.49
N ARG A 178 3.00 -3.59 -10.66
CA ARG A 178 2.92 -5.05 -10.83
C ARG A 178 4.09 -5.81 -10.19
N ASP A 179 5.32 -5.34 -10.43
CA ASP A 179 6.51 -6.03 -9.91
C ASP A 179 6.88 -5.60 -8.50
N SER A 180 6.23 -4.57 -7.93
CA SER A 180 6.45 -4.20 -6.52
C SER A 180 5.77 -5.14 -5.54
N LEU A 181 4.85 -5.98 -6.00
CA LEU A 181 4.06 -6.92 -5.21
C LEU A 181 4.75 -8.30 -5.09
N PRO A 182 4.33 -9.17 -4.15
CA PRO A 182 4.94 -10.50 -3.95
C PRO A 182 4.92 -11.38 -5.21
N SER A 183 6.07 -11.79 -5.73
CA SER A 183 6.17 -12.50 -7.00
C SER A 183 5.37 -13.81 -7.02
N LEU A 184 4.64 -14.04 -8.10
CA LEU A 184 3.83 -15.24 -8.35
C LEU A 184 4.25 -15.88 -9.66
N SER A 185 4.21 -17.21 -9.73
CA SER A 185 4.51 -17.96 -10.96
C SER A 185 3.28 -18.25 -11.81
N ASP A 186 2.10 -18.02 -11.26
CA ASP A 186 0.81 -18.32 -11.88
C ASP A 186 0.16 -17.01 -12.35
N ASP A 187 -0.08 -16.91 -13.66
CA ASP A 187 -0.60 -15.69 -14.30
C ASP A 187 -2.03 -15.32 -13.81
N ASP A 188 -2.85 -16.32 -13.44
CA ASP A 188 -4.20 -16.09 -12.94
C ASP A 188 -4.17 -15.50 -11.54
N LEU A 189 -3.35 -16.05 -10.64
CA LEU A 189 -3.14 -15.48 -9.32
C LEU A 189 -2.45 -14.11 -9.41
N GLU A 190 -1.57 -13.91 -10.39
CA GLU A 190 -0.92 -12.62 -10.60
C GLU A 190 -1.92 -11.53 -10.99
N LEU A 191 -2.87 -11.86 -11.87
CA LEU A 191 -3.98 -11.01 -12.23
C LEU A 191 -4.85 -10.68 -11.00
N GLU A 192 -5.27 -11.70 -10.23
CA GLU A 192 -6.13 -11.46 -9.06
C GLU A 192 -5.41 -10.62 -8.00
N ARG A 193 -4.12 -10.88 -7.75
CA ARG A 193 -3.28 -10.05 -6.87
C ARG A 193 -3.19 -8.60 -7.35
N PHE A 194 -3.03 -8.38 -8.66
CA PHE A 194 -2.98 -7.02 -9.21
C PHE A 194 -4.32 -6.30 -9.05
N LEU A 195 -5.42 -6.97 -9.35
CA LEU A 195 -6.75 -6.39 -9.17
C LEU A 195 -7.11 -6.20 -7.69
N ALA A 196 -6.63 -7.06 -6.79
CA ALA A 196 -6.68 -6.90 -5.32
C ALA A 196 -5.99 -5.61 -4.89
N PHE A 197 -4.79 -5.36 -5.41
CA PHE A 197 -4.05 -4.13 -5.15
C PHE A 197 -4.84 -2.90 -5.55
N GLU A 198 -5.33 -2.83 -6.79
CA GLU A 198 -6.07 -1.65 -7.28
C GLU A 198 -7.42 -1.49 -6.58
N THR A 199 -8.09 -2.60 -6.23
CA THR A 199 -9.34 -2.57 -5.47
C THR A 199 -9.12 -1.98 -4.08
N LEU A 200 -8.07 -2.42 -3.39
CA LEU A 200 -7.70 -1.90 -2.08
C LEU A 200 -7.29 -0.42 -2.18
N ALA A 201 -6.53 -0.05 -3.22
CA ALA A 201 -6.15 1.33 -3.48
C ALA A 201 -7.38 2.24 -3.60
N PHE A 202 -8.33 1.91 -4.49
CA PHE A 202 -9.54 2.71 -4.67
C PHE A 202 -10.43 2.74 -3.43
N ALA A 203 -10.55 1.63 -2.70
CA ALA A 203 -11.31 1.59 -1.46
C ALA A 203 -10.75 2.55 -0.40
N ILE A 204 -9.42 2.64 -0.28
CA ILE A 204 -8.74 3.58 0.63
C ILE A 204 -8.83 5.02 0.11
N MET A 205 -8.75 5.22 -1.22
CA MET A 205 -8.95 6.54 -1.81
C MET A 205 -10.33 7.09 -1.46
N GLY A 206 -11.37 6.26 -1.43
CA GLY A 206 -12.69 6.63 -0.90
C GLY A 206 -13.25 7.91 -1.54
N ARG A 207 -13.52 8.92 -0.71
CA ARG A 207 -14.03 10.25 -1.11
C ARG A 207 -13.04 11.12 -1.90
N ASN A 208 -11.78 10.72 -2.04
CA ASN A 208 -10.76 11.51 -2.71
C ASN A 208 -10.98 11.57 -4.23
N VAL A 209 -10.20 12.43 -4.89
CA VAL A 209 -9.95 12.26 -6.34
C VAL A 209 -9.17 10.95 -6.50
N LYS A 210 -9.85 9.97 -7.05
CA LYS A 210 -9.33 8.64 -7.34
C LYS A 210 -8.38 8.74 -8.53
N THR A 211 -7.23 8.10 -8.45
CA THR A 211 -6.23 8.17 -9.51
C THR A 211 -5.70 6.78 -9.84
N ILE A 212 -5.33 6.60 -11.10
CA ILE A 212 -4.64 5.41 -11.57
C ILE A 212 -3.51 5.85 -12.48
N TYR A 213 -2.33 5.28 -12.29
CA TYR A 213 -1.20 5.56 -13.16
C TYR A 213 -1.40 4.86 -14.50
N PHE A 214 -1.07 5.53 -15.61
CA PHE A 214 -1.41 5.04 -16.95
C PHE A 214 -0.88 3.63 -17.25
N ASN A 215 0.32 3.29 -16.77
CA ASN A 215 0.91 1.97 -16.97
C ASN A 215 0.20 0.87 -16.16
N ASP A 216 -0.50 1.24 -15.09
CA ASP A 216 -1.22 0.32 -14.22
C ASP A 216 -2.58 -0.07 -14.83
N LEU A 217 -3.12 0.73 -15.77
CA LEU A 217 -4.28 0.33 -16.60
C LEU A 217 -4.06 -0.99 -17.36
N LEU A 218 -2.80 -1.31 -17.66
CA LEU A 218 -2.38 -2.49 -18.40
C LEU A 218 -1.56 -3.47 -17.54
N ALA A 219 -1.41 -3.19 -16.24
CA ALA A 219 -0.49 -3.91 -15.35
C ALA A 219 0.89 -4.13 -16.02
N LEU A 220 1.51 -3.08 -16.54
CA LEU A 220 2.79 -3.23 -17.24
C LEU A 220 3.90 -3.62 -16.25
N PRO A 221 4.74 -4.62 -16.60
CA PRO A 221 5.88 -4.98 -15.80
C PRO A 221 7.03 -3.98 -16.01
N ASN A 222 8.14 -4.24 -15.34
CA ASN A 222 9.40 -3.53 -15.43
C ASN A 222 9.95 -3.49 -16.87
N ASP A 223 10.17 -2.29 -17.39
CA ASP A 223 10.77 -2.05 -18.70
C ASP A 223 12.29 -1.85 -18.60
N HIS A 224 12.99 -2.98 -18.45
CA HIS A 224 14.46 -2.99 -18.43
C HIS A 224 15.09 -2.51 -19.73
N ARG A 225 14.40 -2.70 -20.88
CA ARG A 225 14.91 -2.24 -22.19
C ARG A 225 15.00 -0.72 -22.20
N ARG A 226 13.99 -0.04 -21.66
CA ARG A 226 13.97 1.42 -21.57
C ARG A 226 14.98 1.95 -20.58
N VAL A 227 15.21 1.28 -19.44
CA VAL A 227 16.30 1.64 -18.52
C VAL A 227 17.65 1.52 -19.24
N ALA A 228 17.91 0.40 -19.92
CA ALA A 228 19.15 0.20 -20.67
C ALA A 228 19.35 1.26 -21.78
N ALA A 229 18.28 1.68 -22.45
CA ALA A 229 18.34 2.68 -23.50
C ALA A 229 18.53 4.13 -23.01
N THR A 230 18.11 4.44 -21.77
CA THR A 230 18.06 5.82 -21.27
C THR A 230 19.01 6.12 -20.11
N GLY A 231 19.48 5.11 -19.39
CA GLY A 231 20.27 5.26 -18.16
C GLY A 231 19.47 5.71 -16.93
N GLU A 232 18.19 6.07 -17.09
CA GLU A 232 17.34 6.60 -16.02
C GLU A 232 16.55 5.48 -15.34
N LEU A 233 16.83 5.19 -14.07
CA LEU A 233 16.20 4.09 -13.33
C LEU A 233 14.66 4.20 -13.26
N ARG A 234 14.12 5.42 -13.13
CA ARG A 234 12.65 5.65 -13.11
C ARG A 234 11.97 5.23 -14.41
N ASN A 235 12.71 5.14 -15.52
CA ASN A 235 12.12 4.71 -16.78
C ASN A 235 11.70 3.23 -16.77
N ILE A 236 12.08 2.45 -15.76
CA ILE A 236 11.59 1.08 -15.56
C ILE A 236 10.05 0.99 -15.54
N LYS A 237 9.36 2.04 -15.10
CA LYS A 237 7.89 2.11 -15.03
C LYS A 237 7.30 3.25 -15.87
N ARG A 238 8.02 3.69 -16.89
CA ARG A 238 7.56 4.70 -17.85
C ARG A 238 7.49 4.12 -19.27
N THR A 239 7.14 2.85 -19.34
CA THR A 239 6.95 2.08 -20.58
C THR A 239 6.08 2.86 -21.54
N LYS A 240 6.56 3.04 -22.77
CA LYS A 240 5.75 3.61 -23.86
C LYS A 240 5.18 2.44 -24.65
N VAL A 241 3.86 2.33 -24.69
CA VAL A 241 3.18 1.24 -25.39
C VAL A 241 2.88 1.66 -26.82
N ASN A 242 3.16 0.79 -27.78
CA ASN A 242 2.71 0.93 -29.16
C ASN A 242 1.30 0.33 -29.26
N LEU A 243 0.33 1.13 -29.71
CA LEU A 243 -1.06 0.72 -29.82
C LEU A 243 -1.24 -0.44 -30.82
N ASP A 244 -0.52 -0.43 -31.94
CA ASP A 244 -0.60 -1.47 -32.97
C ASP A 244 -0.11 -2.82 -32.44
N GLU A 245 0.85 -2.81 -31.49
CA GLU A 245 1.36 -4.02 -30.85
C GLU A 245 0.45 -4.51 -29.70
N LEU A 246 -0.22 -3.57 -29.03
CA LEU A 246 -1.09 -3.85 -27.89
C LEU A 246 -2.47 -4.36 -28.34
N GLN A 247 -3.02 -3.79 -29.42
CA GLN A 247 -4.39 -4.06 -29.87
C GLN A 247 -4.67 -5.56 -30.06
N PRO A 248 -3.82 -6.36 -30.74
CA PRO A 248 -4.07 -7.79 -30.88
C PRO A 248 -4.12 -8.54 -29.55
N LYS A 249 -3.38 -8.07 -28.53
CA LYS A 249 -3.41 -8.66 -27.19
C LYS A 249 -4.70 -8.34 -26.46
N LEU A 250 -5.22 -7.12 -26.61
CA LEU A 250 -6.50 -6.72 -26.02
C LEU A 250 -7.68 -7.45 -26.67
N GLU A 251 -7.62 -7.69 -27.97
CA GLU A 251 -8.66 -8.40 -28.73
C GLU A 251 -8.69 -9.90 -28.42
N TYR A 252 -7.56 -10.50 -28.02
CA TYR A 252 -7.52 -11.88 -27.57
C TYR A 252 -8.19 -12.02 -26.19
N LYS A 253 -9.45 -12.47 -26.17
CA LYS A 253 -10.34 -12.49 -25.00
C LYS A 253 -9.74 -13.03 -23.71
N ASN A 254 -8.79 -13.96 -23.79
CA ASN A 254 -8.19 -14.63 -22.63
C ASN A 254 -6.70 -14.29 -22.44
N SER A 255 -6.17 -13.23 -23.07
CA SER A 255 -4.83 -12.75 -22.72
C SER A 255 -4.83 -12.20 -21.29
N PHE A 256 -3.64 -12.10 -20.71
CA PHE A 256 -3.47 -11.37 -19.47
C PHE A 256 -3.93 -9.91 -19.63
N GLU A 257 -3.49 -9.24 -20.71
CA GLU A 257 -3.81 -7.84 -20.96
C GLU A 257 -5.32 -7.56 -21.11
N SER A 258 -6.06 -8.41 -21.82
CA SER A 258 -7.53 -8.22 -21.98
C SER A 258 -8.24 -8.36 -20.63
N ARG A 259 -7.82 -9.31 -19.80
CA ARG A 259 -8.42 -9.60 -18.49
C ARG A 259 -8.10 -8.52 -17.47
N VAL A 260 -6.86 -8.02 -17.44
CA VAL A 260 -6.46 -6.87 -16.63
C VAL A 260 -7.29 -5.66 -17.01
N VAL A 261 -7.30 -5.28 -18.30
CA VAL A 261 -7.99 -4.06 -18.75
C VAL A 261 -9.47 -4.13 -18.44
N LYS A 262 -10.11 -5.28 -18.69
CA LYS A 262 -11.50 -5.51 -18.33
C LYS A 262 -11.73 -5.37 -16.82
N GLY A 263 -10.90 -6.00 -16.01
CA GLY A 263 -10.99 -5.95 -14.55
C GLY A 263 -10.81 -4.53 -13.99
N ILE A 264 -9.80 -3.80 -14.47
CA ILE A 264 -9.54 -2.42 -14.09
C ILE A 264 -10.67 -1.49 -14.55
N ASN A 265 -11.13 -1.62 -15.79
CA ASN A 265 -12.23 -0.81 -16.30
C ASN A 265 -13.50 -1.00 -15.46
N ASN A 266 -13.88 -2.26 -15.18
CA ASN A 266 -15.09 -2.55 -14.42
C ASN A 266 -14.95 -2.11 -12.94
N LEU A 267 -13.75 -2.19 -12.38
CA LEU A 267 -13.43 -1.63 -11.08
C LEU A 267 -13.58 -0.10 -11.07
N ILE A 268 -13.04 0.60 -12.06
CA ILE A 268 -13.17 2.06 -12.20
C ILE A 268 -14.65 2.45 -12.30
N ALA A 269 -15.43 1.74 -13.12
CA ALA A 269 -16.87 1.98 -13.25
C ALA A 269 -17.60 1.79 -11.91
N LEU A 270 -17.28 0.74 -11.15
CA LEU A 270 -17.84 0.51 -9.83
C LEU A 270 -17.52 1.66 -8.85
N VAL A 271 -16.24 2.04 -8.73
CA VAL A 271 -15.83 3.03 -7.72
C VAL A 271 -16.21 4.47 -8.07
N ASP A 272 -16.48 4.75 -9.35
CA ASP A 272 -17.05 6.02 -9.81
C ASP A 272 -18.56 6.08 -9.56
N SER A 273 -19.26 4.95 -9.70
CA SER A 273 -20.70 4.83 -9.47
C SER A 273 -21.11 4.64 -8.00
N ASP A 274 -20.21 4.18 -7.12
CA ASP A 274 -20.56 3.90 -5.73
C ASP A 274 -20.83 5.20 -4.94
N PRO A 275 -22.08 5.44 -4.50
CA PRO A 275 -22.43 6.67 -3.81
C PRO A 275 -21.77 6.79 -2.42
N ALA A 276 -21.34 5.70 -1.80
CA ALA A 276 -20.59 5.75 -0.54
C ALA A 276 -19.20 6.38 -0.69
N LEU A 277 -18.66 6.42 -1.92
CA LEU A 277 -17.36 7.00 -2.26
C LEU A 277 -17.46 8.44 -2.81
N HIS A 278 -18.62 9.08 -2.64
CA HIS A 278 -18.85 10.45 -3.07
C HIS A 278 -17.93 11.43 -2.31
N PHE A 279 -17.48 12.50 -2.97
CA PHE A 279 -16.49 13.44 -2.41
C PHE A 279 -16.96 14.23 -1.17
N ARG A 280 -18.28 14.25 -0.93
CA ARG A 280 -18.90 14.80 0.29
C ARG A 280 -19.09 13.76 1.40
N GLY A 281 -18.63 12.53 1.20
CA GLY A 281 -18.65 11.48 2.20
C GLY A 281 -17.57 11.68 3.26
N GLU A 282 -17.47 10.67 4.12
CA GLU A 282 -16.44 10.58 5.16
C GLU A 282 -15.14 9.99 4.59
N GLU A 283 -14.02 10.22 5.28
CA GLU A 283 -12.78 9.50 4.97
C GLU A 283 -12.97 7.98 5.17
N ALA A 284 -12.31 7.19 4.32
CA ALA A 284 -12.33 5.74 4.43
C ALA A 284 -11.78 5.29 5.79
N LYS A 285 -12.27 4.16 6.30
CA LYS A 285 -11.84 3.60 7.59
C LYS A 285 -11.41 2.15 7.43
N LEU A 286 -10.29 1.79 8.07
CA LEU A 286 -9.93 0.39 8.27
C LEU A 286 -10.76 -0.17 9.42
N LEU A 287 -11.50 -1.26 9.17
CA LEU A 287 -12.21 -1.98 10.22
C LEU A 287 -11.27 -2.98 10.89
N SER A 288 -11.20 -2.94 12.22
CA SER A 288 -10.43 -3.90 13.00
C SER A 288 -11.11 -5.26 13.01
N MET A 289 -10.29 -6.31 13.08
CA MET A 289 -10.75 -7.68 13.28
C MET A 289 -10.36 -8.15 14.68
N GLU A 290 -11.25 -8.88 15.37
CA GLU A 290 -10.93 -9.46 16.69
C GLU A 290 -9.69 -10.37 16.65
N LYS A 291 -9.51 -11.05 15.52
CA LYS A 291 -8.35 -11.90 15.24
C LYS A 291 -7.70 -11.41 13.94
N PRO A 292 -6.43 -10.99 13.98
CA PRO A 292 -5.71 -10.60 12.78
C PRO A 292 -5.76 -11.69 11.72
N LYS A 293 -6.06 -11.29 10.48
CA LYS A 293 -6.06 -12.14 9.29
C LYS A 293 -5.40 -11.39 8.14
N PRO A 294 -4.86 -12.09 7.13
CA PRO A 294 -4.28 -11.45 5.96
C PRO A 294 -5.36 -10.92 5.00
N ALA A 295 -6.29 -10.10 5.51
CA ALA A 295 -7.37 -9.48 4.75
C ALA A 295 -7.60 -8.05 5.23
N ALA A 296 -7.77 -7.11 4.30
CA ALA A 296 -8.10 -5.72 4.59
C ALA A 296 -9.61 -5.49 4.47
N LEU A 297 -10.19 -4.79 5.45
CA LEU A 297 -11.61 -4.42 5.49
C LEU A 297 -11.73 -2.90 5.48
N ILE A 298 -12.11 -2.32 4.35
CA ILE A 298 -12.23 -0.87 4.18
C ILE A 298 -13.69 -0.45 4.11
N TYR A 299 -14.11 0.40 5.04
CA TYR A 299 -15.44 0.96 5.12
C TYR A 299 -15.47 2.37 4.52
N ASN A 300 -16.45 2.64 3.66
CA ASN A 300 -16.75 3.93 3.09
C ASN A 300 -18.20 4.32 3.37
N SER A 301 -18.46 5.61 3.56
CA SER A 301 -19.83 6.11 3.76
C SER A 301 -20.02 7.54 3.30
N CYS A 302 -21.21 7.81 2.76
CA CYS A 302 -21.68 9.16 2.47
C CYS A 302 -23.18 9.24 2.76
N ASN A 303 -23.58 10.04 3.76
CA ASN A 303 -24.96 10.06 4.27
C ASN A 303 -25.42 8.64 4.67
N ASP A 304 -26.54 8.17 4.10
CA ASP A 304 -27.10 6.84 4.36
C ASP A 304 -26.44 5.73 3.52
N GLU A 305 -25.60 6.08 2.54
CA GLU A 305 -24.93 5.14 1.64
C GLU A 305 -23.65 4.60 2.28
N LYS A 306 -23.47 3.29 2.19
CA LYS A 306 -22.42 2.55 2.90
C LYS A 306 -21.89 1.42 2.03
N SER A 307 -20.56 1.30 2.01
CA SER A 307 -19.86 0.22 1.32
C SER A 307 -18.75 -0.38 2.17
N LEU A 308 -18.64 -1.70 2.14
CA LEU A 308 -17.56 -2.46 2.76
C LEU A 308 -16.79 -3.23 1.69
N CYS A 309 -15.55 -2.84 1.47
CA CYS A 309 -14.62 -3.56 0.61
C CYS A 309 -13.79 -4.52 1.47
N ALA A 310 -13.76 -5.80 1.09
CA ALA A 310 -12.91 -6.81 1.68
C ALA A 310 -11.92 -7.34 0.64
N VAL A 311 -10.63 -7.34 0.95
CA VAL A 311 -9.55 -7.77 0.05
C VAL A 311 -8.65 -8.77 0.76
N ASN A 312 -8.47 -9.95 0.16
CA ASN A 312 -7.48 -10.91 0.60
C ASN A 312 -6.07 -10.48 0.17
N LEU A 313 -5.12 -10.51 1.10
CA LEU A 313 -3.73 -10.08 0.90
C LEU A 313 -2.77 -11.26 0.66
N SER A 314 -3.27 -12.50 0.71
CA SER A 314 -2.46 -13.73 0.59
C SER A 314 -2.85 -14.58 -0.62
N GLY A 315 -1.95 -15.52 -0.95
CA GLY A 315 -2.18 -16.57 -1.94
C GLY A 315 -3.01 -17.75 -1.44
N GLU A 316 -3.66 -17.63 -0.28
CA GLU A 316 -4.46 -18.69 0.33
C GLU A 316 -5.91 -18.24 0.52
N THR A 317 -6.86 -19.18 0.53
CA THR A 317 -8.26 -18.86 0.84
C THR A 317 -8.40 -18.47 2.32
N ILE A 318 -9.06 -17.33 2.57
CA ILE A 318 -9.35 -16.84 3.91
C ILE A 318 -10.87 -16.86 4.13
N THR A 319 -11.28 -17.39 5.28
CA THR A 319 -12.63 -17.20 5.81
C THR A 319 -12.60 -16.22 6.97
N LEU A 320 -13.55 -15.30 7.07
CA LEU A 320 -13.67 -14.38 8.21
C LEU A 320 -15.12 -13.96 8.41
N ALA A 321 -15.46 -13.56 9.63
CA ALA A 321 -16.79 -13.07 9.97
C ALA A 321 -16.68 -11.60 10.40
N VAL A 322 -17.48 -10.74 9.80
CA VAL A 322 -17.54 -9.31 10.13
C VAL A 322 -18.83 -9.03 10.89
N ASN A 323 -18.74 -8.29 11.99
CA ASN A 323 -19.94 -7.82 12.69
C ASN A 323 -20.66 -6.78 11.81
N ALA A 324 -21.92 -7.03 11.49
CA ALA A 324 -22.71 -6.15 10.62
C ALA A 324 -22.90 -4.76 11.23
N VAL A 325 -22.96 -4.63 12.56
CA VAL A 325 -23.06 -3.34 13.24
C VAL A 325 -21.78 -2.54 13.07
N ASP A 326 -20.62 -3.17 13.29
CA ASP A 326 -19.31 -2.53 13.16
C ASP A 326 -19.02 -2.12 11.71
N ALA A 327 -19.56 -2.88 10.74
CA ALA A 327 -19.54 -2.56 9.31
C ALA A 327 -20.63 -1.57 8.87
N GLY A 328 -21.39 -0.97 9.79
CA GLY A 328 -22.41 0.04 9.49
C GLY A 328 -23.73 -0.49 8.94
N PHE A 329 -23.94 -1.80 8.90
CA PHE A 329 -25.12 -2.49 8.36
C PHE A 329 -26.07 -3.00 9.46
N ALA A 330 -26.17 -2.28 10.58
CA ALA A 330 -27.07 -2.64 11.67
C ALA A 330 -28.52 -2.80 11.18
N GLY A 331 -29.14 -3.94 11.51
CA GLY A 331 -30.53 -4.26 11.14
C GLY A 331 -30.74 -4.73 9.69
N ALA A 332 -29.70 -4.79 8.87
CA ALA A 332 -29.79 -5.38 7.54
C ALA A 332 -29.89 -6.92 7.63
N SER A 333 -30.66 -7.51 6.73
CA SER A 333 -30.79 -8.98 6.59
C SER A 333 -29.87 -9.57 5.53
N SER A 334 -29.41 -8.74 4.58
CA SER A 334 -28.53 -9.15 3.49
C SER A 334 -27.81 -7.96 2.87
N LEU A 335 -26.73 -8.24 2.15
CA LEU A 335 -25.91 -7.30 1.39
C LEU A 335 -25.70 -7.83 -0.03
N VAL A 336 -25.39 -6.94 -0.97
CA VAL A 336 -25.04 -7.31 -2.35
C VAL A 336 -23.54 -7.16 -2.54
N ASP A 337 -22.89 -8.20 -3.05
CA ASP A 337 -21.53 -8.09 -3.58
C ASP A 337 -21.57 -7.55 -5.01
N ASN A 338 -21.00 -6.37 -5.21
CA ASN A 338 -21.04 -5.64 -6.47
C ASN A 338 -20.06 -6.19 -7.52
N PHE A 339 -19.12 -7.08 -7.14
CA PHE A 339 -18.30 -7.78 -8.12
C PHE A 339 -19.02 -9.00 -8.71
N SER A 340 -19.62 -9.84 -7.89
CA SER A 340 -20.29 -11.07 -8.35
C SER A 340 -21.79 -10.93 -8.61
N GLY A 341 -22.42 -9.85 -8.14
CA GLY A 341 -23.87 -9.65 -8.14
C GLY A 341 -24.62 -10.54 -7.14
N ARG A 342 -23.90 -11.32 -6.32
CA ARG A 342 -24.52 -12.25 -5.35
C ARG A 342 -25.00 -11.51 -4.11
N THR A 343 -26.08 -12.02 -3.52
CA THR A 343 -26.57 -11.55 -2.23
C THR A 343 -25.99 -12.42 -1.11
N LEU A 344 -25.40 -11.77 -0.11
CA LEU A 344 -24.89 -12.40 1.11
C LEU A 344 -25.89 -12.15 2.25
N SER A 345 -26.33 -13.22 2.90
CA SER A 345 -27.20 -13.12 4.08
C SER A 345 -26.41 -12.71 5.31
N ILE A 346 -27.04 -11.91 6.18
CA ILE A 346 -26.52 -11.61 7.52
C ILE A 346 -27.19 -12.57 8.49
N ILE A 347 -26.39 -13.38 9.19
CA ILE A 347 -26.86 -14.41 10.13
C ILE A 347 -26.32 -14.05 11.52
N ASP A 348 -27.20 -13.96 12.51
CA ASP A 348 -26.85 -13.58 13.89
C ASP A 348 -26.02 -12.29 13.98
N GLY A 349 -26.33 -11.31 13.12
CA GLY A 349 -25.62 -10.04 13.06
C GLY A 349 -24.21 -10.12 12.45
N LYS A 350 -23.85 -11.22 11.80
CA LYS A 350 -22.54 -11.44 11.16
C LYS A 350 -22.66 -11.60 9.65
N ILE A 351 -21.63 -11.10 8.96
CA ILE A 351 -21.39 -11.26 7.54
C ILE A 351 -20.25 -12.27 7.41
N ASP A 352 -20.56 -13.49 7.00
CA ASP A 352 -19.55 -14.51 6.74
C ASP A 352 -18.96 -14.34 5.34
N LEU A 353 -17.65 -14.11 5.28
CA LEU A 353 -16.90 -13.91 4.04
C LEU A 353 -15.96 -15.08 3.81
N MET A 354 -15.94 -15.56 2.57
CA MET A 354 -14.93 -16.47 2.05
C MET A 354 -14.26 -15.79 0.87
N LEU A 355 -12.99 -15.44 1.02
CA LEU A 355 -12.18 -14.79 0.02
C LEU A 355 -11.18 -15.84 -0.50
N GLU A 356 -11.25 -16.16 -1.80
CA GLU A 356 -10.22 -16.95 -2.46
C GLU A 356 -8.86 -16.22 -2.43
N ALA A 357 -7.77 -16.87 -2.85
CA ALA A 357 -6.45 -16.26 -2.95
C ALA A 357 -6.52 -14.92 -3.70
N TYR A 358 -6.10 -13.82 -3.06
CA TYR A 358 -6.26 -12.44 -3.55
C TYR A 358 -7.68 -12.03 -3.95
N GLY A 359 -8.69 -12.78 -3.48
CA GLY A 359 -10.10 -12.52 -3.73
C GLY A 359 -10.58 -11.21 -3.13
N ARG A 360 -11.58 -10.63 -3.76
CA ARG A 360 -12.15 -9.32 -3.42
C ARG A 360 -13.65 -9.40 -3.36
N ILE A 361 -14.25 -8.66 -2.44
CA ILE A 361 -15.69 -8.50 -2.29
C ILE A 361 -16.00 -7.02 -2.05
N TRP A 362 -17.07 -6.49 -2.65
CA TRP A 362 -17.51 -5.11 -2.46
C TRP A 362 -18.97 -5.05 -2.08
N LEU A 363 -19.27 -4.89 -0.79
CA LEU A 363 -20.61 -5.01 -0.24
C LEU A 363 -21.31 -3.67 -0.08
N SER A 364 -22.60 -3.64 -0.42
CA SER A 364 -23.51 -2.52 -0.14
C SER A 364 -24.92 -3.06 0.18
N LEU A 365 -25.80 -2.20 0.72
CA LEU A 365 -27.19 -2.57 1.01
C LEU A 365 -28.01 -2.88 -0.26
N LYS A 366 -27.67 -2.22 -1.37
CA LYS A 366 -28.29 -2.38 -2.68
C LYS A 366 -27.18 -2.41 -3.72
N ALA A 367 -27.41 -3.12 -4.83
CA ALA A 367 -26.49 -3.09 -5.96
C ALA A 367 -26.20 -1.64 -6.39
N VAL A 368 -24.93 -1.32 -6.59
CA VAL A 368 -24.49 -0.04 -7.15
C VAL A 368 -25.00 0.04 -8.59
N ASP A 369 -25.63 1.17 -8.92
CA ASP A 369 -26.16 1.42 -10.26
C ASP A 369 -25.03 1.85 -11.20
N ILE A 370 -24.42 0.86 -11.87
CA ILE A 370 -23.32 1.09 -12.82
C ILE A 370 -23.91 1.16 -14.24
N PRO A 371 -23.73 2.29 -14.97
CA PRO A 371 -24.11 2.39 -16.37
C PRO A 371 -23.47 1.27 -17.21
N GLN A 372 -24.28 0.54 -17.96
CA GLN A 372 -23.81 -0.65 -18.70
C GLN A 372 -22.77 -0.30 -19.77
N GLU A 373 -22.81 0.92 -20.31
CA GLU A 373 -21.84 1.43 -21.27
C GLU A 373 -20.44 1.65 -20.70
N LEU A 374 -20.30 1.72 -19.36
CA LEU A 374 -19.00 1.83 -18.69
C LEU A 374 -18.38 0.48 -18.40
N LEU A 375 -19.13 -0.62 -18.53
CA LEU A 375 -18.64 -1.98 -18.31
C LEU A 375 -18.13 -2.60 -19.62
N VAL A 376 -17.06 -3.37 -19.51
CA VAL A 376 -16.41 -4.12 -20.62
C VAL A 376 -16.51 -5.61 -20.36
#